data_AF-I3D9X0-F1
#
_entry.id   AF-I3D9X0-F1
#
_cell.length_a   1.000
_cell.length_b   1.000
_cell.length_c   1.000
_cell.angle_alpha   90.00
_cell.angle_beta   90.00
_cell.angle_gamma   90.00
#
_symmetry.space_group_name_H-M   'P 1'
#
loop_
_entity.id
_entity.type
_entity.pdbx_description
1 polymer ?
#
loop_
_entity_poly.entity_id
_entity_poly.type
_entity_poly.pdbx_seq_one_letter_code
_entity_poly.pdbx_strand_id
1 'polypeptide(L)'
;MTLQYQYLRNATAKITYAGVTFLEDPFLAEKESFDGFPGTVNRYLRNPMIALPESVDQIDAGIDAVLLTHMYLDHRGESLSM
;
A
#
# COMPACT_ATOMS: atom_id res chain seq x y z
N MET A 1 15.42 -18.87 9.64
CA MET A 1 14.48 -17.74 9.56
C MET A 1 14.90 -16.89 8.39
N THR A 2 14.00 -16.67 7.42
CA THR A 2 14.31 -15.91 6.20
C THR A 2 13.48 -14.64 6.25
N LEU A 3 14.13 -13.49 6.10
CA LEU A 3 13.44 -12.23 5.79
C LEU A 3 12.97 -12.31 4.34
N GLN A 4 11.69 -12.07 4.11
CA GLN A 4 11.14 -11.90 2.76
C GLN A 4 10.47 -10.54 2.66
N TYR A 5 10.71 -9.87 1.53
CA TYR A 5 10.12 -8.58 1.21
C TYR A 5 9.52 -8.66 -0.19
N GLN A 6 8.21 -8.48 -0.27
CA GLN A 6 7.47 -8.41 -1.53
C GLN A 6 6.97 -6.98 -1.70
N TYR A 7 7.59 -6.26 -2.63
CA TYR A 7 7.12 -4.96 -3.06
C TYR A 7 5.80 -5.10 -3.83
N LEU A 8 4.81 -4.25 -3.53
CA LEU A 8 3.54 -4.22 -4.25
C LEU A 8 3.43 -2.95 -5.10
N ARG A 9 3.41 -1.76 -4.47
CA ARG A 9 3.29 -0.46 -5.14
C ARG A 9 3.55 0.68 -4.14
N ASN A 10 4.30 1.72 -4.53
CA ASN A 10 4.64 2.84 -3.64
C ASN A 10 5.33 2.35 -2.35
N ALA A 11 4.89 2.78 -1.16
CA ALA A 11 5.38 2.24 0.11
C ALA A 11 4.69 0.93 0.53
N THR A 12 3.73 0.43 -0.25
CA THR A 12 3.01 -0.80 0.09
C THR A 12 3.83 -2.04 -0.20
N ALA A 13 4.05 -2.87 0.83
CA ALA A 13 4.80 -4.12 0.73
C ALA A 13 4.34 -5.17 1.75
N LYS A 14 4.60 -6.45 1.45
CA LYS A 14 4.50 -7.54 2.43
C LYS A 14 5.89 -7.88 2.96
N ILE A 15 6.03 -7.86 4.28
CA ILE A 15 7.28 -8.17 4.97
C ILE A 15 7.07 -9.38 5.86
N THR A 16 7.74 -10.50 5.55
CA THR A 16 7.73 -11.67 6.42
C THR A 16 9.04 -11.74 7.20
N TYR A 17 8.95 -11.60 8.52
CA TYR A 17 10.08 -11.65 9.42
C TYR A 17 9.74 -12.45 10.68
N ALA A 18 10.64 -13.35 11.09
CA ALA A 18 10.46 -14.21 12.25
C ALA A 18 9.13 -15.01 12.27
N GLY A 19 8.56 -15.31 11.10
CA GLY A 19 7.30 -16.02 10.97
C GLY A 19 6.05 -15.16 11.05
N VAL A 20 6.20 -13.83 11.15
CA VAL A 20 5.10 -12.85 11.11
C VAL A 20 5.14 -12.12 9.77
N THR A 21 4.00 -11.99 9.12
CA THR A 21 3.81 -11.26 7.86
C THR A 21 3.08 -9.95 8.11
N PHE A 22 3.76 -8.84 7.84
CA PHE A 22 3.20 -7.49 7.92
C PHE A 22 2.79 -7.00 6.53
N LEU A 23 1.66 -6.30 6.45
CA LEU A 23 1.34 -5.41 5.33
C LEU A 23 1.75 -3.99 5.71
N GLU A 24 2.85 -3.53 5.12
CA GLU A 24 3.39 -2.17 5.30
C GLU A 24 2.59 -1.18 4.45
N ASP A 25 2.20 -0.05 5.04
CA ASP A 25 1.67 1.14 4.39
C ASP A 25 0.70 0.85 3.21
N PRO A 26 -0.45 0.21 3.47
CA PRO A 26 -1.40 -0.20 2.44
C PRO A 26 -2.10 0.99 1.77
N PHE A 27 -1.69 1.31 0.53
CA PHE A 27 -2.42 2.18 -0.38
C PHE A 27 -3.00 1.35 -1.53
N LEU A 28 -4.16 0.72 -1.26
CA LEU A 28 -4.78 -0.31 -2.11
C LEU A 28 -5.79 0.23 -3.12
N ALA A 29 -5.79 1.54 -3.35
CA ALA A 29 -6.78 2.16 -4.22
C ALA A 29 -6.61 1.80 -5.70
N GLU A 30 -7.71 1.82 -6.43
CA GLU A 30 -7.71 1.62 -7.89
C GLU A 30 -6.88 2.70 -8.59
N LYS A 31 -6.32 2.35 -9.76
CA LYS A 31 -5.54 3.29 -10.56
C LYS A 31 -6.33 4.58 -10.82
N GLU A 32 -5.67 5.73 -10.63
CA GLU A 32 -6.21 7.08 -10.88
C GLU A 32 -7.48 7.41 -10.07
N SER A 33 -7.72 6.76 -8.92
CA SER A 33 -8.91 7.03 -8.09
C SER A 33 -8.85 8.38 -7.34
N PHE A 34 -7.67 8.94 -7.13
CA PHE A 34 -7.43 10.21 -6.43
C PHE A 34 -6.91 11.31 -7.34
N ASP A 35 -7.23 12.54 -7.00
CA ASP A 35 -6.55 13.70 -7.58
C ASP A 35 -5.06 13.73 -7.19
N GLY A 36 -4.26 14.46 -7.96
CA GLY A 36 -2.89 14.76 -7.59
C GLY A 36 -2.83 15.64 -6.34
N PHE A 37 -1.77 15.50 -5.56
CA PHE A 37 -1.63 16.27 -4.32
C PHE A 37 -1.52 17.78 -4.62
N PRO A 38 -2.37 18.64 -4.02
CA PRO A 38 -2.31 20.08 -4.27
C PRO A 38 -0.96 20.69 -3.89
N GLY A 39 -0.46 21.61 -4.71
CA GLY A 39 0.80 22.32 -4.43
C GLY A 39 2.08 21.52 -4.67
N THR A 40 2.00 20.29 -5.19
CA THR A 40 3.18 19.46 -5.48
C THR A 40 3.52 19.44 -6.98
N VAL A 41 4.71 18.94 -7.30
CA VAL A 41 5.12 18.66 -8.68
C VAL A 41 4.17 17.62 -9.27
N ASN A 42 3.77 17.81 -10.54
CA ASN A 42 2.86 16.91 -11.26
C ASN A 42 1.46 16.74 -10.64
N ARG A 43 0.97 17.73 -9.87
CA ARG A 43 -0.39 17.76 -9.29
C ARG A 43 -1.57 17.54 -10.26
N TYR A 44 -1.33 17.61 -11.57
CA TYR A 44 -2.33 17.31 -12.60
C TYR A 44 -2.43 15.81 -12.93
N LEU A 45 -1.51 14.98 -12.45
CA LEU A 45 -1.58 13.53 -12.56
C LEU A 45 -2.41 12.95 -11.41
N ARG A 46 -3.27 12.00 -11.73
CA ARG A 46 -4.10 11.29 -10.75
C ARG A 46 -3.29 10.18 -10.07
N ASN A 47 -3.62 9.90 -8.81
CA ASN A 47 -2.96 8.89 -7.98
C ASN A 47 -3.91 7.74 -7.66
N PRO A 48 -3.41 6.51 -7.48
CA PRO A 48 -2.09 6.01 -7.88
C PRO A 48 -1.96 5.93 -9.41
N MET A 49 -0.75 6.18 -9.96
CA MET A 49 -0.54 6.22 -11.42
C MET A 49 -0.57 4.85 -12.11
N ILE A 50 -0.39 3.76 -11.37
CA ILE A 50 -0.38 2.38 -11.88
C ILE A 50 -1.34 1.52 -11.07
N ALA A 51 -1.85 0.45 -11.67
CA ALA A 51 -2.69 -0.53 -10.99
C ALA A 51 -1.89 -1.36 -9.97
N LEU A 52 -2.60 -2.04 -9.07
CA LEU A 52 -1.98 -3.05 -8.21
C LEU A 52 -1.48 -4.23 -9.06
N PRO A 53 -0.40 -4.91 -8.64
CA PRO A 53 0.12 -6.08 -9.35
C PRO A 53 -0.75 -7.34 -9.17
N GLU A 54 -1.62 -7.37 -8.16
CA GLU A 54 -2.52 -8.46 -7.81
C GLU A 54 -3.80 -7.92 -7.12
N SER A 55 -4.80 -8.77 -6.87
CA SER A 55 -6.05 -8.32 -6.24
C SER A 55 -5.89 -8.01 -4.74
N VAL A 56 -6.77 -7.17 -4.19
CA VAL A 56 -6.79 -6.87 -2.74
C VAL A 56 -6.90 -8.14 -1.91
N ASP A 57 -7.77 -9.08 -2.28
CA ASP A 57 -7.91 -10.38 -1.61
C ASP A 57 -6.59 -11.17 -1.56
N GLN A 58 -5.75 -11.09 -2.61
CA GLN A 58 -4.44 -11.76 -2.65
C GLN A 58 -3.42 -11.04 -1.77
N ILE A 59 -3.46 -9.70 -1.73
CA ILE A 59 -2.60 -8.89 -0.86
C ILE A 59 -2.91 -9.19 0.61
N ASP A 60 -4.18 -9.20 0.98
CA ASP A 60 -4.66 -9.41 2.35
C ASP A 60 -4.49 -10.86 2.83
N ALA A 61 -4.36 -11.82 1.91
CA ALA A 61 -4.20 -13.22 2.27
C ALA A 61 -2.91 -13.45 3.09
N GLY A 62 -3.08 -14.01 4.29
CA GLY A 62 -1.98 -14.45 5.14
C GLY A 62 -1.16 -13.32 5.77
N ILE A 63 -1.70 -12.11 5.84
CA ILE A 63 -1.11 -11.04 6.68
C ILE A 63 -1.51 -11.27 8.14
N ASP A 64 -0.58 -11.04 9.06
CA ASP A 64 -0.83 -11.12 10.51
C ASP A 64 -1.15 -9.74 11.10
N ALA A 65 -0.57 -8.68 10.54
CA ALA A 65 -0.72 -7.32 11.02
C ALA A 65 -0.49 -6.29 9.90
N VAL A 66 -1.01 -5.07 10.11
CA VAL A 66 -0.70 -3.89 9.29
C VAL A 66 0.32 -3.04 10.03
N LEU A 67 1.36 -2.59 9.32
CA LEU A 67 2.37 -1.64 9.80
C LEU A 67 2.15 -0.30 9.10
N LEU A 68 1.70 0.71 9.85
CA LEU A 68 1.57 2.08 9.36
C LEU A 68 2.73 2.93 9.87
N THR A 69 3.54 3.44 8.97
CA THR A 69 4.65 4.36 9.32
C THR A 69 4.12 5.74 9.70
N HIS A 70 3.06 6.20 9.03
CA HIS A 70 2.35 7.44 9.30
C HIS A 70 0.99 7.45 8.58
N MET A 71 0.28 8.59 8.62
CA MET A 71 -1.11 8.69 8.18
C MET A 71 -1.30 9.53 6.92
N TYR A 72 -0.33 9.68 6.01
CA TYR A 72 -0.61 10.30 4.71
C TYR A 72 -1.40 9.35 3.79
N LEU A 73 -2.11 9.91 2.81
CA LEU A 73 -3.07 9.18 1.98
C LEU A 73 -2.42 8.01 1.23
N ASP A 74 -1.21 8.21 0.73
CA ASP A 74 -0.42 7.27 -0.05
C ASP A 74 0.24 6.14 0.77
N HIS A 75 0.00 6.14 2.09
CA HIS A 75 0.43 5.10 3.04
C HIS A 75 -0.74 4.38 3.73
N ARG A 76 -1.95 4.97 3.76
CA ARG A 76 -3.11 4.39 4.48
C ARG A 76 -4.36 4.16 3.62
N GLY A 77 -4.44 4.82 2.46
CA GLY A 77 -5.68 4.93 1.67
C GLY A 77 -6.78 5.77 2.34
N GLU A 78 -8.02 5.68 1.83
CA GLU A 78 -9.17 6.37 2.41
C GLU A 78 -9.87 5.58 3.53
N SER A 79 -9.73 4.25 3.57
CA SER A 79 -10.21 3.44 4.68
C SER A 79 -9.49 2.09 4.71
N LEU A 80 -8.67 1.86 5.73
CA LEU A 80 -8.48 0.51 6.26
C LEU A 80 -9.77 0.18 7.01
N SER A 81 -10.71 -0.51 6.38
CA SER A 81 -11.74 -1.22 7.14
C SER A 81 -11.08 -2.45 7.74
N MET A 82 -10.58 -2.30 8.97
CA MET A 82 -10.32 -3.46 9.83
C MET A 82 -11.64 -4.09 10.26
#